data_AF-S0J451-F1
#
_entry.id   AF-S0J451-F1
#
_cell.length_a   1.000
_cell.length_b   1.000
_cell.length_c   1.000
_cell.angle_alpha   90.00
_cell.angle_beta   90.00
_cell.angle_gamma   90.00
#
_symmetry.space_group_name_H-M   'P 1'
#
loop_
_entity.id
_entity.type
_entity.pdbx_description
1 polymer ?
#
loop_
_entity_poly.entity_id
_entity_poly.type
_entity_poly.pdbx_seq_one_letter_code
_entity_poly.pdbx_strand_id
1 'polypeptide(L)'
;MKKSLIFILACMAVCLLPLAGMAVRPTTVSTENRAMSDFPDLKREDGGWNQEFFREFEKYFNEHFAFRNELVYADAVIQTSLFQVSSVDTVTYGKDGWLYYTSTLDDYLGTGRMTDRQIYSLAHNLSLVWQYVEEAGSDFLLAVPPNKNTLYGEHMPYYDSWIVDPAHNVDLLAVRLQELGIPCADLPELFRSENEVLYLKRDSHWNMKGAVLAYNCIMDALGYVHEDYGDTPVSRVKDEDGDLNRMLYTLYGEKELNYRYDMEQKYTCTNGAESVEDPWIETEGGTGNGTLLMFRDSFGNTLLPLIADQFEKAWFTKEVPYGLESLMEQYHPDTVIFEKVERNLSEYISMPPIISGVETEISRIEESVESHAEISVKSLDYDFNYYKISGKVDEELLGDETDILVRINDTYYKAYHIGCNGYELYVKKEKIQTWPAELEVLTEDQGIYRSVQVKKVKEGELLP
;
A
#
# COMPACT_ATOMS: atom_id res chain seq x y z
N MET A 1 -6.57 -57.71 -8.08
CA MET A 1 -7.77 -57.32 -8.86
C MET A 1 -8.90 -56.78 -7.99
N LYS A 2 -9.51 -57.53 -7.06
CA LYS A 2 -10.64 -57.02 -6.25
C LYS A 2 -10.30 -55.83 -5.34
N LYS A 3 -9.14 -55.84 -4.65
CA LYS A 3 -8.73 -54.73 -3.77
C LYS A 3 -8.43 -53.43 -4.52
N SER A 4 -7.74 -53.54 -5.67
CA SER A 4 -7.46 -52.40 -6.55
C SER A 4 -8.75 -51.80 -7.13
N LEU A 5 -9.71 -52.64 -7.52
CA LEU A 5 -11.01 -52.18 -8.00
C LEU A 5 -11.81 -51.45 -6.90
N ILE A 6 -11.80 -51.97 -5.67
CA ILE A 6 -12.44 -51.32 -4.53
C ILE A 6 -11.80 -49.95 -4.26
N PHE A 7 -10.47 -49.87 -4.29
CA PHE A 7 -9.74 -48.60 -4.13
C PHE A 7 -10.09 -47.59 -5.24
N ILE A 8 -10.11 -48.03 -6.51
CA ILE A 8 -10.47 -47.17 -7.64
C ILE A 8 -11.92 -46.68 -7.52
N LEU A 9 -12.86 -47.56 -7.18
CA LEU A 9 -14.27 -47.18 -6.97
C LEU A 9 -14.43 -46.22 -5.80
N ALA A 10 -13.67 -46.39 -4.71
CA ALA A 10 -13.68 -45.47 -3.59
C ALA A 10 -13.12 -44.10 -3.98
N CYS A 11 -11.99 -44.04 -4.69
CA CYS A 11 -11.42 -42.78 -5.18
C CYS A 11 -12.37 -42.07 -6.14
N MET A 12 -12.95 -42.80 -7.10
CA MET A 12 -13.96 -42.26 -8.01
C MET A 12 -15.18 -41.75 -7.26
N ALA A 13 -15.68 -42.48 -6.25
CA ALA A 13 -16.82 -42.04 -5.45
C ALA A 13 -16.49 -40.74 -4.70
N VAL A 14 -15.30 -40.61 -4.12
CA VAL A 14 -14.84 -39.38 -3.47
C VAL A 14 -14.75 -38.22 -4.48
N CYS A 15 -14.18 -38.44 -5.67
CA CYS A 15 -14.08 -37.39 -6.69
C CYS A 15 -15.44 -36.99 -7.29
N LEU A 16 -16.39 -37.92 -7.38
CA LEU A 16 -17.73 -37.67 -7.93
C LEU A 16 -18.71 -37.09 -6.91
N LEU A 17 -18.41 -37.18 -5.60
CA LEU A 17 -19.29 -36.73 -4.53
C LEU A 17 -19.51 -35.20 -4.55
N PRO A 18 -18.48 -34.36 -4.72
CA PRO A 18 -18.68 -32.92 -4.91
C PRO A 18 -19.52 -32.59 -6.14
N LEU A 19 -19.31 -33.32 -7.24
CA LEU A 19 -20.02 -33.12 -8.51
C LEU A 19 -21.51 -33.50 -8.42
N ALA A 20 -21.82 -34.62 -7.78
CA ALA A 20 -23.20 -35.01 -7.48
C ALA A 20 -23.85 -34.07 -6.44
N GLY A 21 -23.06 -33.59 -5.48
CA GLY A 21 -23.49 -32.66 -4.46
C GLY A 21 -23.92 -31.30 -5.01
N MET A 22 -23.35 -30.83 -6.12
CA MET A 22 -23.71 -29.55 -6.75
C MET A 22 -25.19 -29.45 -7.10
N ALA A 23 -25.84 -30.57 -7.45
CA ALA A 23 -27.26 -30.58 -7.80
C ALA A 23 -28.18 -30.33 -6.59
N VAL A 24 -27.66 -30.47 -5.36
CA VAL A 24 -28.46 -30.44 -4.12
C VAL A 24 -27.99 -29.35 -3.16
N ARG A 25 -26.68 -29.10 -3.08
CA ARG A 25 -26.02 -28.11 -2.24
C ARG A 25 -24.80 -27.51 -2.95
N PRO A 26 -24.99 -26.72 -4.02
CA PRO A 26 -23.88 -25.98 -4.60
C PRO A 26 -23.32 -24.98 -3.60
N THR A 27 -22.04 -24.67 -3.71
CA THR A 27 -21.46 -23.55 -2.95
C THR A 27 -22.03 -22.25 -3.54
N THR A 28 -22.70 -21.46 -2.70
CA THR A 28 -23.31 -20.18 -3.11
C THR A 28 -22.67 -18.97 -2.42
N VAL A 29 -21.68 -19.21 -1.55
CA VAL A 29 -20.99 -18.19 -0.78
C VAL A 29 -19.51 -18.26 -1.13
N SER A 30 -19.00 -17.16 -1.69
CA SER A 30 -17.58 -16.95 -1.94
C SER A 30 -16.88 -16.52 -0.66
N THR A 31 -15.65 -16.99 -0.48
CA THR A 31 -14.71 -16.52 0.55
C THR A 31 -13.84 -15.36 0.05
N GLU A 32 -13.85 -15.12 -1.26
CA GLU A 32 -13.20 -13.99 -1.91
C GLU A 32 -14.20 -12.85 -2.10
N ASN A 33 -13.77 -11.59 -1.96
CA ASN A 33 -14.58 -10.38 -2.22
C ASN A 33 -14.83 -10.20 -3.73
N ARG A 34 -15.47 -11.19 -4.36
CA ARG A 34 -15.77 -11.23 -5.79
C ARG A 34 -17.12 -11.91 -6.01
N ALA A 35 -17.88 -11.38 -6.96
CA ALA A 35 -19.06 -12.07 -7.48
C ALA A 35 -18.65 -13.38 -8.15
N MET A 36 -19.34 -14.47 -7.80
CA MET A 36 -19.17 -15.76 -8.46
C MET A 36 -19.71 -15.69 -9.89
N SER A 37 -19.10 -16.47 -10.77
CA SER A 37 -19.50 -16.63 -12.16
C SER A 37 -20.87 -17.26 -12.32
N ASP A 38 -21.62 -16.81 -13.31
CA ASP A 38 -22.85 -17.47 -13.73
C ASP A 38 -22.55 -18.73 -14.56
N PHE A 39 -23.56 -19.59 -14.69
CA PHE A 39 -23.47 -20.76 -15.57
C PHE A 39 -23.34 -20.29 -17.03
N PRO A 40 -22.34 -20.78 -17.79
CA PRO A 40 -22.07 -20.27 -19.14
C PRO A 40 -23.15 -20.66 -20.16
N ASP A 41 -23.44 -19.75 -21.07
CA ASP A 41 -24.34 -20.01 -22.19
C ASP A 41 -23.67 -20.85 -23.28
N LEU A 42 -24.41 -21.82 -23.83
CA LEU A 42 -23.97 -22.65 -24.94
C LEU A 42 -23.81 -21.86 -26.25
N LYS A 43 -24.50 -20.72 -26.36
CA LYS A 43 -24.48 -19.84 -27.54
C LYS A 43 -24.27 -18.40 -27.10
N ARG A 44 -23.62 -17.63 -27.97
CA ARG A 44 -23.49 -16.18 -27.81
C ARG A 44 -24.78 -15.48 -28.22
N GLU A 45 -24.89 -14.19 -27.86
CA GLU A 45 -26.05 -13.35 -28.21
C GLU A 45 -26.28 -13.25 -29.74
N ASP A 46 -25.22 -13.40 -30.54
CA ASP A 46 -25.27 -13.44 -32.01
C ASP A 46 -25.78 -14.78 -32.59
N GLY A 47 -26.08 -15.76 -31.73
CA GLY A 47 -26.55 -17.10 -32.10
C GLY A 47 -25.46 -18.09 -32.48
N GLY A 48 -24.18 -17.66 -32.48
CA GLY A 48 -23.01 -18.50 -32.69
C GLY A 48 -22.70 -19.40 -31.49
N TRP A 49 -21.94 -20.47 -31.70
CA TRP A 49 -21.46 -21.34 -30.62
C TRP A 49 -20.48 -20.60 -29.72
N ASN A 50 -20.64 -20.74 -28.41
CA ASN A 50 -19.70 -20.18 -27.46
C ASN A 50 -18.39 -21.00 -27.44
N GLN A 51 -17.33 -20.48 -28.08
CA GLN A 51 -16.02 -21.13 -28.10
C GLN A 51 -15.33 -21.13 -26.73
N GLU A 52 -15.76 -20.28 -25.80
CA GLU A 52 -15.19 -20.16 -24.45
C GLU A 52 -15.97 -20.94 -23.40
N PHE A 53 -17.04 -21.65 -23.80
CA PHE A 53 -17.93 -22.37 -22.89
C PHE A 53 -17.20 -23.26 -21.89
N PHE A 54 -16.21 -24.05 -22.33
CA PHE A 54 -15.48 -24.94 -21.43
C PHE A 54 -14.61 -24.19 -20.41
N ARG A 55 -14.00 -23.07 -20.80
CA ARG A 55 -13.21 -22.23 -19.90
C ARG A 55 -14.10 -21.54 -18.87
N GLU A 56 -15.24 -21.03 -19.31
CA GLU A 56 -16.24 -20.42 -18.43
C GLU A 56 -16.91 -21.46 -17.51
N PHE A 57 -17.15 -22.68 -18.02
CA PHE A 57 -17.70 -23.78 -17.23
C PHE A 57 -16.71 -24.28 -16.18
N GLU A 58 -15.42 -24.37 -16.53
CA GLU A 58 -14.36 -24.71 -15.58
C GLU A 58 -14.32 -23.68 -14.45
N LYS A 59 -14.39 -22.39 -14.77
CA LYS A 59 -14.48 -21.31 -13.78
C LYS A 59 -15.72 -21.47 -12.88
N TYR A 60 -16.90 -21.62 -13.48
CA TYR A 60 -18.15 -21.86 -12.74
C TYR A 60 -18.03 -23.08 -11.82
N PHE A 61 -17.54 -24.20 -12.35
CA PHE A 61 -17.41 -25.45 -11.59
C PHE A 61 -16.47 -25.28 -10.39
N ASN A 62 -15.32 -24.65 -10.57
CA ASN A 62 -14.33 -24.41 -9.52
C ASN A 62 -14.86 -23.51 -8.39
N GLU A 63 -15.82 -22.64 -8.70
CA GLU A 63 -16.46 -21.75 -7.72
C GLU A 63 -17.67 -22.41 -7.02
N HIS A 64 -18.37 -23.33 -7.69
CA HIS A 64 -19.68 -23.84 -7.23
C HIS A 64 -19.70 -25.28 -6.74
N PHE A 65 -18.59 -26.04 -6.86
CA PHE A 65 -18.59 -27.44 -6.45
C PHE A 65 -19.00 -27.61 -4.97
N ALA A 66 -19.76 -28.66 -4.67
CA ALA A 66 -20.30 -28.84 -3.33
C ALA A 66 -19.20 -29.14 -2.32
N PHE A 67 -19.36 -28.59 -1.11
CA PHE A 67 -18.43 -28.73 0.02
C PHE A 67 -17.07 -28.06 -0.21
N ARG A 68 -16.96 -27.10 -1.14
CA ARG A 68 -15.70 -26.41 -1.45
C ARG A 68 -15.05 -25.84 -0.19
N ASN A 69 -15.79 -25.01 0.55
CA ASN A 69 -15.23 -24.32 1.71
C ASN A 69 -14.84 -25.30 2.82
N GLU A 70 -15.62 -26.37 3.03
CA GLU A 70 -15.31 -27.43 3.98
C GLU A 70 -14.06 -28.23 3.58
N LEU A 71 -13.88 -28.52 2.28
CA LEU A 71 -12.71 -29.24 1.77
C LEU A 71 -11.45 -28.38 1.83
N VAL A 72 -11.55 -27.08 1.49
CA VAL A 72 -10.45 -26.11 1.65
C VAL A 72 -10.07 -25.99 3.12
N TYR A 73 -11.04 -25.87 4.03
CA TYR A 73 -10.77 -25.85 5.46
C TYR A 73 -10.13 -27.16 5.95
N ALA A 74 -10.62 -28.32 5.49
CA ALA A 74 -10.04 -29.60 5.86
C ALA A 74 -8.58 -29.74 5.40
N ASP A 75 -8.26 -29.30 4.18
CA ASP A 75 -6.87 -29.24 3.70
C ASP A 75 -6.03 -28.27 4.55
N ALA A 76 -6.52 -27.06 4.81
CA ALA A 76 -5.84 -26.09 5.66
C ALA A 76 -5.54 -26.66 7.06
N VAL A 77 -6.48 -27.36 7.69
CA VAL A 77 -6.27 -28.04 8.98
C VAL A 77 -5.22 -29.14 8.86
N ILE A 78 -5.24 -29.94 7.79
CA ILE A 78 -4.22 -30.97 7.55
C ILE A 78 -2.83 -30.34 7.37
N GLN A 79 -2.69 -29.35 6.49
CA GLN A 79 -1.43 -28.67 6.23
C GLN A 79 -0.85 -28.04 7.51
N THR A 80 -1.68 -27.29 8.24
CA THR A 80 -1.24 -26.56 9.42
C THR A 80 -1.01 -27.48 10.62
N SER A 81 -1.80 -28.54 10.80
CA SER A 81 -1.64 -29.45 11.94
C SER A 81 -0.53 -30.48 11.74
N LEU A 82 -0.46 -31.10 10.55
CA LEU A 82 0.47 -32.20 10.28
C LEU A 82 1.83 -31.72 9.79
N PHE A 83 1.84 -30.71 8.91
CA PHE A 83 3.05 -30.25 8.23
C PHE A 83 3.55 -28.91 8.74
N GLN A 84 2.74 -28.17 9.52
CA GLN A 84 3.06 -26.82 10.02
C GLN A 84 3.39 -25.85 8.87
N VAL A 85 2.62 -25.95 7.78
CA VAL A 85 2.72 -25.08 6.60
C VAL A 85 1.35 -24.54 6.23
N SER A 86 1.34 -23.46 5.45
CA SER A 86 0.11 -22.91 4.87
C SER A 86 -0.35 -23.72 3.67
N SER A 87 -1.66 -23.80 3.46
CA SER A 87 -2.28 -24.32 2.23
C SER A 87 -2.51 -23.24 1.17
N VAL A 88 -2.18 -21.97 1.47
CA VAL A 88 -2.35 -20.83 0.56
C VAL A 88 -1.06 -20.01 0.49
N ASP A 89 -0.68 -19.60 -0.73
CA ASP A 89 0.61 -18.94 -0.99
C ASP A 89 0.71 -17.53 -0.39
N THR A 90 -0.44 -16.89 -0.13
CA THR A 90 -0.52 -15.53 0.40
C THR A 90 -0.41 -15.44 1.93
N VAL A 91 -0.41 -16.58 2.63
CA VAL A 91 -0.26 -16.64 4.10
C VAL A 91 0.92 -17.53 4.44
N THR A 92 1.83 -17.04 5.27
CA THR A 92 2.88 -17.85 5.92
C THR A 92 2.36 -18.35 7.26
N TYR A 93 2.41 -19.67 7.47
CA TYR A 93 2.04 -20.29 8.74
C TYR A 93 3.27 -20.35 9.68
N GLY A 94 3.23 -19.58 10.75
CA GLY A 94 4.25 -19.52 11.78
C GLY A 94 4.03 -20.50 12.92
N LYS A 95 4.92 -20.44 13.91
CA LYS A 95 4.88 -21.24 15.14
C LYS A 95 3.64 -20.88 15.96
N ASP A 96 3.14 -21.89 16.68
CA ASP A 96 2.01 -21.75 17.61
C ASP A 96 0.73 -21.16 16.98
N GLY A 97 0.57 -21.22 15.65
CA GLY A 97 -0.61 -20.70 14.94
C GLY A 97 -0.57 -19.19 14.68
N TRP A 98 0.61 -18.55 14.75
CA TRP A 98 0.81 -17.22 14.19
C TRP A 98 0.70 -17.29 12.66
N LEU A 99 0.01 -16.32 12.06
CA LEU A 99 -0.08 -16.19 10.60
C LEU A 99 0.63 -14.92 10.16
N TYR A 100 1.30 -14.92 9.02
CA TYR A 100 1.91 -13.72 8.44
C TYR A 100 1.48 -13.56 6.99
N TYR A 101 1.49 -12.32 6.51
CA TYR A 101 1.22 -12.06 5.11
C TYR A 101 2.48 -12.35 4.30
N THR A 102 2.42 -13.23 3.30
CA THR A 102 3.63 -13.69 2.59
C THR A 102 4.39 -12.54 1.92
N SER A 103 3.73 -11.45 1.53
CA SER A 103 4.41 -10.31 0.91
C SER A 103 5.37 -9.57 1.85
N THR A 104 5.30 -9.82 3.17
CA THR A 104 6.25 -9.27 4.16
C THR A 104 7.51 -10.13 4.30
N LEU A 105 7.58 -11.28 3.62
CA LEU A 105 8.67 -12.23 3.81
C LEU A 105 10.00 -11.68 3.28
N ASP A 106 9.97 -10.95 2.16
CA ASP A 106 11.19 -10.38 1.57
C ASP A 106 11.81 -9.29 2.46
N ASP A 107 10.98 -8.50 3.15
CA ASP A 107 11.43 -7.52 4.14
C ASP A 107 12.05 -8.22 5.35
N TYR A 108 11.41 -9.25 5.87
CA TYR A 108 11.90 -9.98 7.05
C TYR A 108 13.17 -10.79 6.78
N LEU A 109 13.28 -11.44 5.63
CA LEU A 109 14.49 -12.19 5.25
C LEU A 109 15.62 -11.27 4.76
N GLY A 110 15.35 -10.00 4.49
CA GLY A 110 16.31 -9.06 3.91
C GLY A 110 16.61 -9.31 2.43
N THR A 111 15.79 -10.09 1.73
CA THR A 111 15.89 -10.30 0.27
C THR A 111 15.33 -9.11 -0.51
N GLY A 112 14.42 -8.35 0.09
CA GLY A 112 13.84 -7.10 -0.44
C GLY A 112 14.57 -5.82 -0.02
N ARG A 113 15.81 -5.95 0.49
CA ARG A 113 16.62 -4.81 0.94
C ARG A 113 16.85 -3.81 -0.19
N MET A 114 16.41 -2.56 0.00
CA MET A 114 16.63 -1.45 -0.94
C MET A 114 18.11 -1.06 -1.00
N THR A 115 18.61 -0.60 -2.14
CA THR A 115 19.96 -0.02 -2.21
C THR A 115 20.02 1.33 -1.50
N ASP A 116 21.23 1.82 -1.20
CA ASP A 116 21.42 3.15 -0.60
C ASP A 116 20.83 4.24 -1.50
N ARG A 117 20.99 4.12 -2.82
CA ARG A 117 20.31 4.94 -3.81
C ARG A 117 18.78 4.91 -3.68
N GLN A 118 18.16 3.74 -3.51
CA GLN A 118 16.71 3.64 -3.39
C GLN A 118 16.20 4.23 -2.07
N ILE A 119 16.92 4.06 -0.97
CA ILE A 119 16.59 4.71 0.31
C ILE A 119 16.72 6.24 0.19
N TYR A 120 17.75 6.72 -0.50
CA TYR A 120 17.90 8.15 -0.81
C TYR A 120 16.73 8.66 -1.66
N SER A 121 16.40 7.98 -2.78
CA SER A 121 15.26 8.31 -3.64
C SER A 121 13.95 8.37 -2.87
N LEU A 122 13.72 7.43 -1.95
CA LEU A 122 12.52 7.40 -1.12
C LEU A 122 12.43 8.64 -0.22
N ALA A 123 13.49 8.95 0.51
CA ALA A 123 13.56 10.11 1.39
C ALA A 123 13.47 11.43 0.61
N HIS A 124 14.13 11.51 -0.54
CA HIS A 124 14.05 12.63 -1.49
C HIS A 124 12.61 12.86 -1.95
N ASN A 125 11.93 11.83 -2.45
CA ASN A 125 10.55 11.94 -2.93
C ASN A 125 9.60 12.40 -1.80
N LEU A 126 9.76 11.86 -0.59
CA LEU A 126 9.00 12.31 0.58
C LEU A 126 9.31 13.76 0.96
N SER A 127 10.56 14.22 0.80
CA SER A 127 10.94 15.61 1.05
C SER A 127 10.26 16.58 0.09
N LEU A 128 10.09 16.21 -1.18
CA LEU A 128 9.38 17.04 -2.17
C LEU A 128 7.89 17.18 -1.81
N VAL A 129 7.28 16.08 -1.37
CA VAL A 129 5.89 16.06 -0.89
C VAL A 129 5.75 16.94 0.34
N TRP A 130 6.61 16.75 1.34
CA TRP A 130 6.61 17.54 2.56
C TRP A 130 6.76 19.03 2.26
N GLN A 131 7.74 19.42 1.44
CA GLN A 131 7.95 20.81 1.04
C GLN A 131 6.70 21.39 0.37
N TYR A 132 6.07 20.65 -0.54
CA TYR A 132 4.84 21.10 -1.20
C TYR A 132 3.69 21.32 -0.21
N VAL A 133 3.50 20.40 0.74
CA VAL A 133 2.42 20.48 1.75
C VAL A 133 2.61 21.72 2.65
N GLU A 134 3.84 21.95 3.14
CA GLU A 134 4.16 23.10 3.99
C GLU A 134 4.06 24.42 3.24
N GLU A 135 4.49 24.48 1.97
CA GLU A 135 4.35 25.67 1.13
C GLU A 135 2.87 26.01 0.85
N ALA A 136 2.00 25.01 0.83
CA ALA A 136 0.55 25.18 0.74
C ALA A 136 -0.10 25.60 2.08
N GLY A 137 0.67 25.62 3.18
CA GLY A 137 0.24 26.09 4.50
C GLY A 137 -0.40 25.03 5.39
N SER A 138 -0.19 23.75 5.11
CA SER A 138 -0.69 22.63 5.91
C SER A 138 0.44 21.96 6.70
N ASP A 139 0.15 21.43 7.88
CA ASP A 139 1.06 20.56 8.62
C ASP A 139 1.16 19.19 7.93
N PHE A 140 2.38 18.64 7.79
CA PHE A 140 2.60 17.30 7.25
C PHE A 140 3.03 16.30 8.32
N LEU A 141 2.57 15.05 8.24
CA LEU A 141 3.12 13.94 9.01
C LEU A 141 3.12 12.61 8.24
N LEU A 142 4.26 11.93 8.24
CA LEU A 142 4.36 10.53 7.81
C LEU A 142 4.18 9.57 8.98
N ALA A 143 3.39 8.51 8.81
CA ALA A 143 3.24 7.41 9.77
C ALA A 143 3.47 6.09 9.05
N VAL A 144 4.46 5.32 9.52
CA VAL A 144 4.84 4.03 8.89
C VAL A 144 4.60 2.89 9.87
N PRO A 145 3.45 2.19 9.81
CA PRO A 145 3.24 0.99 10.59
C PRO A 145 4.29 -0.08 10.27
N PRO A 146 4.91 -0.72 11.27
CA PRO A 146 5.85 -1.81 11.03
C PRO A 146 5.13 -3.08 10.57
N ASN A 147 5.82 -3.97 9.85
CA ASN A 147 5.28 -5.29 9.54
C ASN A 147 5.25 -6.14 10.81
N LYS A 148 4.30 -7.07 10.86
CA LYS A 148 4.15 -7.96 12.02
C LYS A 148 5.37 -8.86 12.26
N ASN A 149 6.04 -9.33 11.21
CA ASN A 149 7.25 -10.15 11.30
C ASN A 149 8.51 -9.33 11.64
N THR A 150 8.51 -8.01 11.42
CA THR A 150 9.56 -7.10 11.93
C THR A 150 9.52 -7.00 13.45
N LEU A 151 8.33 -7.07 14.06
CA LEU A 151 8.15 -7.03 15.52
C LEU A 151 8.19 -8.40 16.19
N TYR A 152 7.53 -9.39 15.58
CA TYR A 152 7.28 -10.71 16.16
C TYR A 152 7.90 -11.84 15.32
N GLY A 153 9.11 -11.62 14.79
CA GLY A 153 9.81 -12.55 13.91
C GLY A 153 10.15 -13.90 14.55
N GLU A 154 10.22 -13.98 15.88
CA GLU A 154 10.50 -15.22 16.61
C GLU A 154 9.47 -16.32 16.37
N HIS A 155 8.23 -15.95 16.01
CA HIS A 155 7.16 -16.88 15.66
C HIS A 155 7.13 -17.24 14.17
N MET A 156 8.06 -16.74 13.34
CA MET A 156 8.23 -17.21 11.96
C MET A 156 8.62 -18.70 11.91
N PRO A 157 8.23 -19.43 10.84
CA PRO A 157 8.51 -20.85 10.72
C PRO A 157 10.00 -21.14 10.52
N TYR A 158 10.43 -22.36 10.85
CA TYR A 158 11.85 -22.73 10.81
C TYR A 158 12.44 -22.73 9.38
N TYR A 159 11.62 -22.92 8.36
CA TYR A 159 12.06 -22.97 6.96
C TYR A 159 12.31 -21.58 6.36
N ASP A 160 11.74 -20.53 6.96
CA ASP A 160 11.97 -19.12 6.63
C ASP A 160 12.88 -18.47 7.69
N SER A 161 14.05 -19.08 7.93
CA SER A 161 14.98 -18.65 9.00
C SER A 161 16.31 -18.09 8.50
N TRP A 162 16.56 -18.12 7.19
CA TRP A 162 17.80 -17.62 6.60
C TRP A 162 17.70 -16.12 6.32
N ILE A 163 18.14 -15.32 7.30
CA ILE A 163 18.24 -13.86 7.17
C ILE A 163 19.45 -13.51 6.31
N VAL A 164 19.20 -12.92 5.14
CA VAL A 164 20.21 -12.45 4.19
C VAL A 164 20.81 -11.12 4.66
N ASP A 165 19.95 -10.20 5.09
CA ASP A 165 20.33 -8.90 5.65
C ASP A 165 19.39 -8.57 6.82
N PRO A 166 19.90 -8.32 8.03
CA PRO A 166 19.06 -7.98 9.18
C PRO A 166 18.56 -6.53 9.20
N ALA A 167 19.02 -5.66 8.28
CA ALA A 167 18.58 -4.27 8.21
C ALA A 167 17.24 -4.14 7.49
N HIS A 168 16.23 -3.55 8.16
CA HIS A 168 14.94 -3.27 7.54
C HIS A 168 14.96 -1.92 6.82
N ASN A 169 14.28 -1.84 5.68
CA ASN A 169 14.19 -0.61 4.90
C ASN A 169 13.58 0.55 5.70
N VAL A 170 12.64 0.28 6.61
CA VAL A 170 12.04 1.30 7.48
C VAL A 170 13.05 1.93 8.45
N ASP A 171 13.98 1.14 8.99
CA ASP A 171 15.01 1.64 9.93
C ASP A 171 16.00 2.57 9.21
N LEU A 172 16.28 2.27 7.95
CA LEU A 172 17.21 3.03 7.13
C LEU A 172 16.58 4.30 6.57
N LEU A 173 15.29 4.22 6.23
CA LEU A 173 14.50 5.40 5.91
C LEU A 173 14.45 6.34 7.12
N ALA A 174 14.20 5.84 8.33
CA ALA A 174 14.09 6.66 9.54
C ALA A 174 15.31 7.56 9.77
N VAL A 175 16.53 7.05 9.53
CA VAL A 175 17.77 7.84 9.58
C VAL A 175 17.73 9.02 8.60
N ARG A 176 17.32 8.77 7.34
CA ARG A 176 17.23 9.82 6.32
C ARG A 176 16.13 10.84 6.60
N LEU A 177 14.98 10.39 7.10
CA LEU A 177 13.90 11.29 7.52
C LEU A 177 14.37 12.24 8.62
N GLN A 178 15.13 11.73 9.60
CA GLN A 178 15.71 12.54 10.66
C GLN A 178 16.76 13.53 10.15
N GLU A 179 17.65 13.11 9.23
CA GLU A 179 18.65 13.98 8.60
C GLU A 179 18.00 15.15 7.84
N LEU A 180 16.90 14.88 7.13
CA LEU A 180 16.14 15.88 6.37
C LEU A 180 15.17 16.70 7.23
N GLY A 181 14.88 16.25 8.46
CA GLY A 181 13.90 16.87 9.34
C GLY A 181 12.44 16.68 8.91
N ILE A 182 12.15 15.64 8.12
CA ILE A 182 10.78 15.33 7.67
C ILE A 182 9.97 14.86 8.90
N PRO A 183 8.81 15.49 9.21
CA PRO A 183 7.98 15.06 10.31
C PRO A 183 7.47 13.62 10.14
N CYS A 184 7.74 12.78 11.14
CA CYS A 184 7.37 11.37 11.13
C CYS A 184 6.95 10.90 12.53
N ALA A 185 5.91 10.06 12.60
CA ALA A 185 5.58 9.29 13.79
C ALA A 185 6.41 8.00 13.82
N ASP A 186 7.31 7.87 14.80
CA ASP A 186 8.21 6.73 14.93
C ASP A 186 7.51 5.50 15.54
N LEU A 187 6.59 4.93 14.75
CA LEU A 187 5.87 3.72 15.12
C LEU A 187 6.79 2.49 15.26
N PRO A 188 7.80 2.25 14.39
CA PRO A 188 8.68 1.09 14.54
C PRO A 188 9.45 1.08 15.86
N GLU A 189 10.08 2.19 16.27
CA GLU A 189 10.79 2.26 17.55
C GLU A 189 9.81 2.11 18.72
N LEU A 190 8.68 2.83 18.67
CA LEU A 190 7.64 2.78 19.70
C LEU A 190 7.14 1.36 19.94
N PHE A 191 6.74 0.64 18.89
CA PHE A 191 6.21 -0.72 19.02
C PHE A 191 7.26 -1.74 19.49
N ARG A 192 8.54 -1.57 19.12
CA ARG A 192 9.64 -2.43 19.63
C ARG A 192 9.92 -2.20 21.12
N SER A 193 9.61 -1.01 21.63
CA SER A 193 9.79 -0.68 23.06
C SER A 193 8.73 -1.33 23.97
N GLU A 194 7.64 -1.81 23.38
CA GLU A 194 6.53 -2.43 24.08
C GLU A 194 6.77 -3.92 24.34
N ASN A 195 6.46 -4.37 25.56
CA ASN A 195 6.60 -5.78 25.94
C ASN A 195 5.34 -6.61 25.65
N GLU A 196 4.25 -5.94 25.27
CA GLU A 196 2.98 -6.59 24.99
C GLU A 196 2.82 -6.90 23.49
N VAL A 197 2.00 -7.92 23.19
CA VAL A 197 1.63 -8.20 21.80
C VAL A 197 0.54 -7.22 21.37
N LEU A 198 0.91 -6.31 20.48
CA LEU A 198 0.06 -5.25 19.94
C LEU A 198 -0.50 -5.61 18.56
N TYR A 199 -0.25 -6.82 18.07
CA TYR A 199 -0.83 -7.35 16.84
C TYR A 199 -1.81 -8.48 17.09
N LEU A 200 -2.73 -8.64 16.15
CA LEU A 200 -3.57 -9.82 16.07
C LEU A 200 -2.74 -10.99 15.55
N LYS A 201 -2.95 -12.16 16.13
CA LYS A 201 -2.12 -13.33 15.87
C LYS A 201 -2.40 -13.92 14.49
N ARG A 202 -3.65 -13.90 14.04
CA ARG A 202 -4.14 -14.51 12.80
C ARG A 202 -4.68 -13.46 11.83
N ASP A 203 -4.27 -12.21 11.99
CA ASP A 203 -4.53 -11.08 11.09
C ASP A 203 -3.21 -10.37 10.77
N SER A 204 -3.11 -9.65 9.66
CA SER A 204 -1.92 -8.91 9.26
C SER A 204 -1.71 -7.59 10.02
N HIS A 205 -2.74 -7.08 10.71
CA HIS A 205 -2.79 -5.78 11.36
C HIS A 205 -2.55 -5.83 12.87
N TRP A 206 -2.36 -4.65 13.47
CA TRP A 206 -2.35 -4.49 14.90
C TRP A 206 -3.71 -4.87 15.53
N ASN A 207 -3.72 -5.12 16.83
CA ASN A 207 -4.97 -5.16 17.60
C ASN A 207 -5.40 -3.74 18.00
N MET A 208 -6.60 -3.57 18.56
CA MET A 208 -7.12 -2.23 18.87
C MET A 208 -6.25 -1.48 19.90
N LYS A 209 -5.49 -2.18 20.76
CA LYS A 209 -4.54 -1.52 21.67
C LYS A 209 -3.32 -0.97 20.92
N GLY A 210 -2.81 -1.71 19.94
CA GLY A 210 -1.79 -1.20 19.03
C GLY A 210 -2.29 -0.01 18.19
N ALA A 211 -3.53 -0.05 17.73
CA ALA A 211 -4.15 1.08 17.03
C ALA A 211 -4.20 2.36 17.89
N VAL A 212 -4.62 2.26 19.16
CA VAL A 212 -4.63 3.39 20.10
C VAL A 212 -3.21 3.91 20.36
N LEU A 213 -2.22 3.03 20.51
CA LEU A 213 -0.83 3.45 20.67
C LEU A 213 -0.30 4.22 19.46
N ALA A 214 -0.57 3.72 18.24
CA ALA A 214 -0.18 4.40 17.00
C ALA A 214 -0.89 5.74 16.83
N TYR A 215 -2.19 5.79 17.14
CA TYR A 215 -2.98 7.03 17.14
C TYR A 215 -2.40 8.09 18.09
N ASN A 216 -2.11 7.73 19.35
CA ASN A 216 -1.53 8.67 20.31
C ASN A 216 -0.17 9.20 19.80
N CYS A 217 0.68 8.32 19.27
CA CYS A 217 1.96 8.72 18.68
C CYS A 217 1.78 9.70 17.51
N ILE A 218 0.79 9.49 16.64
CA ILE A 218 0.47 10.38 15.52
C ILE A 218 0.04 11.76 16.03
N MET A 219 -0.91 11.80 16.98
CA MET A 219 -1.43 13.06 17.51
C MET A 219 -0.38 13.83 18.32
N ASP A 220 0.46 13.12 19.10
CA ASP A 220 1.58 13.71 19.83
C ASP A 220 2.65 14.28 18.88
N ALA A 221 2.95 13.58 17.78
CA ALA A 221 3.92 14.04 16.78
C ALA A 221 3.44 15.31 16.04
N LEU A 222 2.12 15.45 15.85
CA LEU A 222 1.49 16.69 15.36
C LEU A 222 1.47 17.81 16.41
N GLY A 223 1.72 17.48 17.69
CA GLY A 223 1.60 18.44 18.80
C GLY A 223 0.16 18.83 19.12
N TYR A 224 -0.80 17.98 18.76
CA TYR A 224 -2.23 18.23 18.91
C TYR A 224 -2.77 17.66 20.22
N VAL A 225 -3.62 18.46 20.89
CA VAL A 225 -4.33 17.98 22.08
C VAL A 225 -5.42 17.01 21.63
N HIS A 226 -5.44 15.85 22.25
CA HIS A 226 -6.33 14.75 21.86
C HIS A 226 -6.73 13.92 23.09
N GLU A 227 -7.82 13.16 22.96
CA GLU A 227 -8.18 12.12 23.93
C GLU A 227 -7.23 10.94 23.75
N ASP A 228 -6.49 10.56 24.79
CA ASP A 228 -5.49 9.47 24.71
C ASP A 228 -6.10 8.08 24.93
N TYR A 229 -7.38 8.03 25.32
CA TYR A 229 -8.18 6.85 25.64
C TYR A 229 -7.58 5.96 26.75
N GLY A 230 -6.63 6.45 27.54
CA GLY A 230 -5.96 5.71 28.62
C GLY A 230 -6.89 5.34 29.77
N ASP A 231 -7.88 6.18 30.06
CA ASP A 231 -8.91 5.95 31.10
C ASP A 231 -10.20 5.31 30.55
N THR A 232 -10.27 5.06 29.25
CA THR A 232 -11.46 4.47 28.61
C THR A 232 -11.66 3.02 29.06
N PRO A 233 -12.89 2.60 29.44
CA PRO A 233 -13.16 1.20 29.77
C PRO A 233 -12.84 0.27 28.59
N VAL A 234 -12.02 -0.75 28.84
CA VAL A 234 -11.60 -1.73 27.84
C VAL A 234 -12.14 -3.12 28.19
N SER A 235 -12.73 -3.79 27.21
CA SER A 235 -13.09 -5.20 27.29
C SER A 235 -12.33 -6.03 26.27
N ARG A 236 -12.22 -7.35 26.51
CA ARG A 236 -11.67 -8.30 25.53
C ARG A 236 -12.78 -9.20 25.02
N VAL A 237 -12.95 -9.23 23.70
CA VAL A 237 -14.01 -9.99 23.04
C VAL A 237 -13.38 -10.91 22.00
N LYS A 238 -13.86 -12.16 21.95
CA LYS A 238 -13.39 -13.18 21.01
C LYS A 238 -14.30 -13.25 19.79
N ASP A 239 -14.30 -12.17 19.01
CA ASP A 239 -15.19 -12.00 17.86
C ASP A 239 -14.47 -11.59 16.57
N GLU A 240 -13.17 -11.29 16.66
CA GLU A 240 -12.34 -10.82 15.55
C GLU A 240 -12.05 -11.96 14.57
N ASP A 241 -12.33 -11.71 13.30
CA ASP A 241 -12.10 -12.68 12.22
C ASP A 241 -11.03 -12.12 11.29
N GLY A 242 -9.78 -12.41 11.65
CA GLY A 242 -8.61 -11.83 11.00
C GLY A 242 -8.52 -12.11 9.51
N ASP A 243 -7.96 -11.18 8.75
CA ASP A 243 -7.80 -11.31 7.30
C ASP A 243 -7.04 -12.58 6.88
N LEU A 244 -5.88 -12.87 7.48
CA LEU A 244 -5.08 -14.07 7.21
C LEU A 244 -5.83 -15.34 7.67
N ASN A 245 -6.61 -15.26 8.75
CA ASN A 245 -7.48 -16.34 9.19
C ASN A 245 -8.54 -16.66 8.13
N ARG A 246 -9.21 -15.64 7.59
CA ARG A 246 -10.21 -15.81 6.52
C ARG A 246 -9.58 -16.36 5.24
N MET A 247 -8.38 -15.89 4.89
CA MET A 247 -7.65 -16.36 3.71
C MET A 247 -7.26 -17.84 3.81
N LEU A 248 -6.78 -18.28 4.98
CA LEU A 248 -6.29 -19.64 5.17
C LEU A 248 -7.42 -20.63 5.53
N TYR A 249 -8.32 -20.26 6.44
CA TYR A 249 -9.34 -21.14 7.01
C TYR A 249 -10.76 -20.84 6.54
N THR A 250 -10.93 -19.90 5.61
CA THR A 250 -12.24 -19.55 5.01
C THR A 250 -13.25 -19.10 6.09
N LEU A 251 -14.47 -19.63 6.07
CA LEU A 251 -15.55 -19.30 7.01
C LEU A 251 -15.47 -20.05 8.35
N TYR A 252 -14.51 -20.97 8.50
CA TYR A 252 -14.45 -21.91 9.63
C TYR A 252 -13.28 -21.62 10.59
N GLY A 253 -12.48 -20.60 10.30
CA GLY A 253 -11.37 -20.21 11.15
C GLY A 253 -11.81 -19.75 12.52
N GLU A 254 -11.07 -20.14 13.57
CA GLU A 254 -11.37 -19.68 14.93
C GLU A 254 -11.17 -18.17 15.10
N LYS A 255 -12.21 -17.47 15.58
CA LYS A 255 -12.11 -16.05 15.90
C LYS A 255 -11.12 -15.79 17.04
N GLU A 256 -10.41 -14.68 16.99
CA GLU A 256 -9.41 -14.31 17.99
C GLU A 256 -9.88 -13.21 18.95
N LEU A 257 -9.14 -13.03 20.05
CA LEU A 257 -9.43 -12.02 21.06
C LEU A 257 -8.87 -10.67 20.62
N ASN A 258 -9.72 -9.66 20.55
CA ASN A 258 -9.32 -8.27 20.36
C ASN A 258 -9.79 -7.40 21.54
N TYR A 259 -9.26 -6.19 21.62
CA TYR A 259 -9.68 -5.17 22.57
C TYR A 259 -10.84 -4.36 21.99
N ARG A 260 -11.81 -4.02 22.84
CA ARG A 260 -12.91 -3.11 22.52
C ARG A 260 -12.90 -2.00 23.56
N TYR A 261 -12.62 -0.80 23.08
CA TYR A 261 -12.69 0.43 23.88
C TYR A 261 -14.13 0.94 23.83
N ASP A 262 -14.71 1.25 24.98
CA ASP A 262 -16.05 1.82 25.10
C ASP A 262 -16.01 3.32 24.77
N MET A 263 -15.89 3.61 23.47
CA MET A 263 -15.74 4.96 22.92
C MET A 263 -17.07 5.45 22.35
N GLU A 264 -17.43 6.69 22.68
CA GLU A 264 -18.51 7.40 22.02
C GLU A 264 -17.97 8.10 20.77
N GLN A 265 -18.38 7.64 19.59
CA GLN A 265 -18.03 8.30 18.32
C GLN A 265 -18.70 9.66 18.23
N LYS A 266 -17.91 10.71 17.97
CA LYS A 266 -18.36 12.10 17.88
C LYS A 266 -18.56 12.54 16.43
N TYR A 267 -17.80 11.98 15.49
CA TYR A 267 -17.94 12.29 14.07
C TYR A 267 -19.15 11.60 13.42
N THR A 268 -19.53 12.10 12.23
CA THR A 268 -20.51 11.48 11.35
C THR A 268 -19.96 11.40 9.92
N CYS A 269 -20.27 10.32 9.19
CA CYS A 269 -19.92 10.20 7.77
C CYS A 269 -20.88 11.04 6.92
N THR A 270 -20.36 11.90 6.04
CA THR A 270 -21.16 12.87 5.26
C THR A 270 -21.34 12.50 3.79
N ASN A 271 -20.53 11.58 3.26
CA ASN A 271 -20.56 11.14 1.87
C ASN A 271 -21.27 9.78 1.65
N GLY A 272 -21.90 9.23 2.69
CA GLY A 272 -22.60 7.94 2.62
C GLY A 272 -21.69 6.72 2.68
N ALA A 273 -20.42 6.87 3.05
CA ALA A 273 -19.55 5.74 3.38
C ALA A 273 -20.16 4.91 4.52
N GLU A 274 -20.25 3.60 4.31
CA GLU A 274 -20.86 2.66 5.25
C GLU A 274 -19.79 1.82 5.98
N SER A 275 -18.55 1.82 5.47
CA SER A 275 -17.45 1.02 6.00
C SER A 275 -16.17 1.84 6.09
N VAL A 276 -15.37 1.60 7.14
CA VAL A 276 -13.99 2.08 7.21
C VAL A 276 -13.13 1.55 6.05
N GLU A 277 -13.60 0.50 5.36
CA GLU A 277 -12.93 -0.05 4.19
C GLU A 277 -13.12 0.78 2.91
N ASP A 278 -14.10 1.69 2.89
CA ASP A 278 -14.46 2.43 1.69
C ASP A 278 -13.29 3.27 1.17
N PRO A 279 -13.13 3.39 -0.16
CA PRO A 279 -11.96 4.04 -0.77
C PRO A 279 -11.89 5.54 -0.47
N TRP A 280 -13.03 6.19 -0.27
CA TRP A 280 -13.15 7.60 0.04
C TRP A 280 -14.17 7.82 1.17
N ILE A 281 -13.75 8.47 2.26
CA ILE A 281 -14.58 8.70 3.44
C ILE A 281 -14.49 10.17 3.84
N GLU A 282 -15.64 10.81 4.03
CA GLU A 282 -15.74 12.18 4.53
C GLU A 282 -16.42 12.17 5.89
N THR A 283 -15.82 12.84 6.86
CA THR A 283 -16.34 12.92 8.23
C THR A 283 -16.44 14.38 8.67
N GLU A 284 -17.46 14.69 9.47
CA GLU A 284 -17.64 15.99 10.13
C GLU A 284 -18.13 15.82 11.56
N GLY A 285 -17.83 16.79 12.43
CA GLY A 285 -18.37 16.87 13.79
C GLY A 285 -17.46 16.31 14.89
N GLY A 286 -16.21 15.96 14.56
CA GLY A 286 -15.18 15.67 15.55
C GLY A 286 -14.79 16.91 16.37
N THR A 287 -13.91 16.71 17.35
CA THR A 287 -13.47 17.77 18.28
C THR A 287 -12.07 18.27 17.96
N GLY A 288 -11.95 19.53 17.55
CA GLY A 288 -10.67 20.24 17.50
C GLY A 288 -9.84 20.03 16.23
N ASN A 289 -8.58 20.50 16.29
CA ASN A 289 -7.49 20.40 15.29
C ASN A 289 -7.76 20.78 13.83
N GLY A 290 -8.89 21.43 13.52
CA GLY A 290 -9.16 21.93 12.17
C GLY A 290 -9.54 20.83 11.20
N THR A 291 -8.92 20.81 10.02
CA THR A 291 -9.28 19.93 8.90
C THR A 291 -8.14 19.01 8.48
N LEU A 292 -8.47 17.74 8.17
CA LEU A 292 -7.49 16.70 7.84
C LEU A 292 -7.70 16.10 6.45
N LEU A 293 -6.63 15.93 5.69
CA LEU A 293 -6.55 15.01 4.55
C LEU A 293 -5.60 13.85 4.88
N MET A 294 -6.12 12.63 4.97
CA MET A 294 -5.34 11.43 5.29
C MET A 294 -5.34 10.45 4.12
N PHE A 295 -4.13 10.17 3.61
CA PHE A 295 -3.88 9.06 2.70
C PHE A 295 -3.48 7.84 3.53
N ARG A 296 -4.09 6.69 3.28
CA ARG A 296 -3.95 5.52 4.15
C ARG A 296 -3.98 4.21 3.38
N ASP A 297 -3.53 3.15 4.03
CA ASP A 297 -3.84 1.79 3.63
C ASP A 297 -4.84 1.12 4.60
N SER A 298 -4.80 -0.21 4.70
CA SER A 298 -5.69 -0.97 5.57
C SER A 298 -5.37 -0.81 7.07
N PHE A 299 -4.15 -0.41 7.45
CA PHE A 299 -3.83 -0.06 8.83
C PHE A 299 -4.65 1.16 9.29
N GLY A 300 -4.77 2.18 8.44
CA GLY A 300 -5.61 3.34 8.69
C GLY A 300 -7.10 3.05 8.91
N ASN A 301 -7.62 1.87 8.53
CA ASN A 301 -9.02 1.48 8.81
C ASN A 301 -9.36 1.52 10.31
N THR A 302 -8.41 1.12 11.15
CA THR A 302 -8.59 1.06 12.60
C THR A 302 -8.20 2.36 13.30
N LEU A 303 -7.38 3.19 12.65
CA LEU A 303 -7.06 4.55 13.13
C LEU A 303 -8.19 5.52 12.83
N LEU A 304 -8.89 5.35 11.70
CA LEU A 304 -9.87 6.32 11.21
C LEU A 304 -10.89 6.73 12.28
N PRO A 305 -11.53 5.82 13.04
CA PRO A 305 -12.48 6.24 14.06
C PRO A 305 -11.86 7.09 15.17
N LEU A 306 -10.60 6.83 15.54
CA LEU A 306 -9.86 7.57 16.58
C LEU A 306 -9.47 8.95 16.08
N ILE A 307 -8.92 9.01 14.86
CA ILE A 307 -8.44 10.24 14.23
C ILE A 307 -9.60 11.15 13.86
N ALA A 308 -10.67 10.63 13.25
CA ALA A 308 -11.82 11.42 12.82
C ALA A 308 -12.49 12.16 14.00
N ASP A 309 -12.46 11.58 15.20
CA ASP A 309 -12.95 12.23 16.43
C ASP A 309 -12.12 13.46 16.86
N GLN A 310 -10.90 13.64 16.34
CA GLN A 310 -10.00 14.74 16.70
C GLN A 310 -9.96 15.90 15.69
N PHE A 311 -10.74 15.82 14.59
CA PHE A 311 -10.78 16.83 13.54
C PHE A 311 -12.21 17.32 13.29
N GLU A 312 -12.38 18.62 13.05
CA GLU A 312 -13.70 19.20 12.74
C GLU A 312 -14.26 18.61 11.44
N LYS A 313 -13.38 18.41 10.46
CA LYS A 313 -13.64 17.73 9.19
C LYS A 313 -12.44 16.92 8.74
N ALA A 314 -12.66 15.71 8.24
CA ALA A 314 -11.58 14.89 7.71
C ALA A 314 -11.97 14.12 6.45
N TRP A 315 -11.01 13.99 5.55
CA TRP A 315 -11.08 13.25 4.30
C TRP A 315 -10.07 12.11 4.32
N PHE A 316 -10.53 10.88 4.17
CA PHE A 316 -9.68 9.70 4.16
C PHE A 316 -9.74 9.02 2.80
N THR A 317 -8.58 8.73 2.22
CA THR A 317 -8.48 8.08 0.91
C THR A 317 -7.52 6.90 0.91
N LYS A 318 -7.90 5.84 0.18
CA LYS A 318 -7.05 4.69 -0.16
C LYS A 318 -6.54 4.73 -1.60
N GLU A 319 -6.86 5.78 -2.35
CA GLU A 319 -6.51 5.88 -3.76
C GLU A 319 -4.99 5.96 -3.94
N VAL A 320 -4.49 5.27 -4.97
CA VAL A 320 -3.09 5.29 -5.40
C VAL A 320 -3.03 5.45 -6.94
N PRO A 321 -2.12 6.26 -7.49
CA PRO A 321 -1.23 7.19 -6.80
C PRO A 321 -2.01 8.33 -6.12
N TYR A 322 -1.36 9.01 -5.17
CA TYR A 322 -2.00 10.04 -4.36
C TYR A 322 -2.23 11.30 -5.20
N GLY A 323 -3.48 11.68 -5.45
CA GLY A 323 -3.87 12.94 -6.10
C GLY A 323 -3.68 14.17 -5.23
N LEU A 324 -2.51 14.31 -4.60
CA LEU A 324 -2.25 15.23 -3.49
C LEU A 324 -2.56 16.68 -3.84
N GLU A 325 -1.96 17.23 -4.91
CA GLU A 325 -2.16 18.64 -5.27
C GLU A 325 -3.63 18.96 -5.54
N SER A 326 -4.31 18.14 -6.36
CA SER A 326 -5.72 18.33 -6.69
C SER A 326 -6.63 18.28 -5.45
N LEU A 327 -6.34 17.38 -4.50
CA LEU A 327 -7.11 17.26 -3.25
C LEU A 327 -6.82 18.41 -2.28
N MET A 328 -5.57 18.87 -2.18
CA MET A 328 -5.22 20.04 -1.36
C MET A 328 -5.84 21.33 -1.91
N GLU A 329 -5.90 21.50 -3.22
CA GLU A 329 -6.58 22.63 -3.86
C GLU A 329 -8.10 22.59 -3.68
N GLN A 330 -8.69 21.39 -3.63
CA GLN A 330 -10.12 21.22 -3.46
C GLN A 330 -10.57 21.45 -2.01
N TYR A 331 -9.81 20.91 -1.05
CA TYR A 331 -10.26 20.80 0.34
C TYR A 331 -9.54 21.75 1.30
N HIS A 332 -8.38 22.29 0.93
CA HIS A 332 -7.56 23.18 1.76
C HIS A 332 -7.39 22.68 3.21
N PRO A 333 -6.85 21.46 3.41
CA PRO A 333 -6.72 20.89 4.74
C PRO A 333 -5.71 21.67 5.60
N ASP A 334 -5.92 21.73 6.91
CA ASP A 334 -4.92 22.24 7.86
C ASP A 334 -3.80 21.21 8.11
N THR A 335 -4.12 19.92 7.97
CA THR A 335 -3.18 18.80 8.20
C THR A 335 -3.25 17.77 7.09
N VAL A 336 -2.10 17.24 6.67
CA VAL A 336 -1.97 16.11 5.75
C VAL A 336 -1.21 14.97 6.42
N ILE A 337 -1.83 13.79 6.49
CA ILE A 337 -1.20 12.57 7.04
C ILE A 337 -1.02 11.54 5.94
N PHE A 338 0.19 11.01 5.83
CA PHE A 338 0.48 9.84 5.02
C PHE A 338 0.69 8.63 5.94
N GLU A 339 -0.27 7.72 5.94
CA GLU A 339 -0.15 6.41 6.58
C GLU A 339 0.14 5.34 5.51
N LYS A 340 1.27 4.65 5.64
CA LYS A 340 1.64 3.56 4.74
C LYS A 340 2.51 2.54 5.47
N VAL A 341 2.09 1.28 5.48
CA VAL A 341 2.83 0.18 6.09
C VAL A 341 4.20 -0.07 5.43
N GLU A 342 5.19 -0.52 6.22
CA GLU A 342 6.59 -0.60 5.78
C GLU A 342 6.81 -1.38 4.47
N ARG A 343 6.06 -2.48 4.23
CA ARG A 343 6.18 -3.30 3.01
C ARG A 343 5.83 -2.56 1.73
N ASN A 344 5.10 -1.45 1.85
CA ASN A 344 4.62 -0.67 0.71
C ASN A 344 5.42 0.63 0.51
N LEU A 345 6.50 0.86 1.26
CA LEU A 345 7.33 2.08 1.13
C LEU A 345 7.86 2.30 -0.30
N SER A 346 8.11 1.23 -1.04
CA SER A 346 8.55 1.30 -2.44
C SER A 346 7.53 1.96 -3.40
N GLU A 347 6.27 2.11 -2.99
CA GLU A 347 5.24 2.81 -3.76
C GLU A 347 5.57 4.30 -3.94
N TYR A 348 6.21 4.95 -2.97
CA TYR A 348 6.66 6.35 -3.13
C TYR A 348 7.79 6.53 -4.15
N ILE A 349 8.42 5.42 -4.58
CA ILE A 349 9.40 5.41 -5.66
C ILE A 349 8.74 5.01 -6.99
N SER A 350 7.80 4.07 -6.98
CA SER A 350 7.21 3.53 -8.22
C SER A 350 5.99 4.30 -8.71
N MET A 351 5.28 4.99 -7.82
CA MET A 351 4.06 5.74 -8.06
C MET A 351 3.96 6.95 -7.10
N PRO A 352 4.89 7.92 -7.18
CA PRO A 352 4.93 9.04 -6.25
C PRO A 352 3.65 9.89 -6.29
N PRO A 353 3.32 10.64 -5.23
CA PRO A 353 2.17 11.53 -5.20
C PRO A 353 2.21 12.56 -6.33
N ILE A 354 1.03 12.85 -6.89
CA ILE A 354 0.85 13.82 -7.96
C ILE A 354 0.90 15.23 -7.34
N ILE A 355 2.05 15.88 -7.51
CA ILE A 355 2.28 17.30 -7.25
C ILE A 355 3.04 17.90 -8.42
N SER A 356 2.72 19.14 -8.77
CA SER A 356 3.54 19.96 -9.66
C SER A 356 4.94 20.05 -9.07
N GLY A 357 5.96 19.84 -9.90
CA GLY A 357 7.34 19.81 -9.42
C GLY A 357 7.71 21.05 -8.62
N VAL A 358 8.52 20.84 -7.59
CA VAL A 358 9.06 21.90 -6.76
C VAL A 358 10.09 22.69 -7.58
N GLU A 359 9.80 23.98 -7.79
CA GLU A 359 10.71 24.90 -8.47
C GLU A 359 12.00 25.07 -7.65
N THR A 360 13.14 25.18 -8.33
CA THR A 360 14.44 25.43 -7.70
C THR A 360 15.27 26.36 -8.56
N GLU A 361 16.17 27.12 -7.94
CA GLU A 361 17.19 27.87 -8.66
C GLU A 361 18.47 27.03 -8.74
N ILE A 362 19.18 27.13 -9.87
CA ILE A 362 20.53 26.58 -9.99
C ILE A 362 21.53 27.71 -10.24
N SER A 363 22.73 27.58 -9.67
CA SER A 363 23.74 28.63 -9.75
C SER A 363 24.43 28.67 -11.12
N ARG A 364 24.87 27.49 -11.60
CA ARG A 364 25.53 27.32 -12.90
C ARG A 364 25.59 25.84 -13.28
N ILE A 365 25.37 25.55 -14.56
CA ILE A 365 25.72 24.26 -15.17
C ILE A 365 27.23 24.20 -15.39
N GLU A 366 27.89 23.24 -14.77
CA GLU A 366 29.35 23.10 -14.85
C GLU A 366 29.78 22.50 -16.20
N GLU A 367 29.05 21.49 -16.66
CA GLU A 367 29.36 20.76 -17.89
C GLU A 367 28.12 20.15 -18.55
N SER A 368 28.23 19.90 -19.86
CA SER A 368 27.29 19.08 -20.62
C SER A 368 27.98 17.76 -20.95
N VAL A 369 27.34 16.64 -20.62
CA VAL A 369 27.89 15.30 -20.77
C VAL A 369 27.14 14.57 -21.90
N GLU A 370 27.88 13.88 -22.77
CA GLU A 370 27.27 12.98 -23.75
C GLU A 370 26.69 11.77 -23.00
N SER A 371 25.38 11.53 -23.15
CA SER A 371 24.68 10.47 -22.44
C SER A 371 23.59 9.83 -23.33
N HIS A 372 23.09 8.69 -22.89
CA HIS A 372 21.92 8.01 -23.43
C HIS A 372 20.65 8.30 -22.63
N ALA A 373 20.66 9.34 -21.78
CA ALA A 373 19.51 9.70 -20.97
C ALA A 373 18.26 9.99 -21.83
N GLU A 374 17.11 9.55 -21.34
CA GLU A 374 15.85 9.57 -22.06
C GLU A 374 14.96 10.73 -21.58
N ILE A 375 14.16 11.28 -22.49
CA ILE A 375 13.09 12.25 -22.15
C ILE A 375 11.81 11.86 -22.89
N SER A 376 10.77 11.53 -22.14
CA SER A 376 9.40 11.26 -22.59
C SER A 376 8.44 12.27 -21.97
N VAL A 377 7.45 12.72 -22.74
CA VAL A 377 6.39 13.61 -22.27
C VAL A 377 5.05 13.04 -22.73
N LYS A 378 4.10 12.89 -21.79
CA LYS A 378 2.75 12.38 -22.06
C LYS A 378 1.72 13.13 -21.23
N SER A 379 0.45 13.09 -21.65
CA SER A 379 -0.63 13.39 -20.72
C SER A 379 -0.67 12.33 -19.62
N LEU A 380 -1.04 12.72 -18.41
CA LEU A 380 -1.19 11.76 -17.32
C LEU A 380 -2.54 11.05 -17.48
N ASP A 381 -2.52 9.70 -17.45
CA ASP A 381 -3.68 8.86 -17.80
C ASP A 381 -4.88 9.02 -16.85
N TYR A 382 -4.61 9.32 -15.58
CA TYR A 382 -5.61 9.41 -14.52
C TYR A 382 -5.89 10.86 -14.04
N ASP A 383 -5.08 11.83 -14.48
CA ASP A 383 -5.39 13.27 -14.29
C ASP A 383 -4.93 14.09 -15.50
N PHE A 384 -5.85 14.30 -16.45
CA PHE A 384 -5.57 14.96 -17.72
C PHE A 384 -5.14 16.44 -17.59
N ASN A 385 -5.14 17.02 -16.38
CA ASN A 385 -4.65 18.37 -16.14
C ASN A 385 -3.13 18.46 -16.07
N TYR A 386 -2.43 17.32 -16.02
CA TYR A 386 -0.98 17.25 -15.92
C TYR A 386 -0.34 16.69 -17.19
N TYR A 387 0.87 17.19 -17.48
CA TYR A 387 1.85 16.45 -18.22
C TYR A 387 2.74 15.67 -17.25
N LYS A 388 3.09 14.45 -17.67
CA LYS A 388 4.17 13.67 -17.08
C LYS A 388 5.41 13.77 -17.96
N ILE A 389 6.49 14.31 -17.41
CA ILE A 389 7.82 14.27 -17.99
C ILE A 389 8.61 13.19 -17.26
N SER A 390 9.13 12.21 -17.98
CA SER A 390 9.80 11.06 -17.37
C SER A 390 10.91 10.54 -18.25
N GLY A 391 11.88 9.86 -17.65
CA GLY A 391 12.93 9.19 -18.40
C GLY A 391 13.87 8.42 -17.50
N LYS A 392 15.00 8.02 -18.08
CA LYS A 392 16.11 7.38 -17.37
C LYS A 392 17.39 8.14 -17.61
N VAL A 393 18.26 8.13 -16.63
CA VAL A 393 19.63 8.65 -16.71
C VAL A 393 20.59 7.45 -16.68
N ASP A 394 21.74 7.58 -17.33
CA ASP A 394 22.76 6.53 -17.33
C ASP A 394 23.27 6.31 -15.90
N GLU A 395 23.35 5.05 -15.46
CA GLU A 395 23.72 4.70 -14.08
C GLU A 395 25.11 5.22 -13.69
N GLU A 396 26.03 5.36 -14.66
CA GLU A 396 27.38 5.90 -14.44
C GLU A 396 27.40 7.40 -14.09
N LEU A 397 26.29 8.11 -14.31
CA LEU A 397 26.11 9.52 -13.97
C LEU A 397 25.36 9.73 -12.64
N LEU A 398 25.01 8.64 -11.95
CA LEU A 398 24.27 8.65 -10.70
C LEU A 398 25.09 8.00 -9.58
N GLY A 399 25.45 8.79 -8.57
CA GLY A 399 25.84 8.29 -7.25
C GLY A 399 24.61 8.00 -6.39
N ASP A 400 24.84 7.47 -5.18
CA ASP A 400 23.76 7.15 -4.25
C ASP A 400 22.91 8.40 -3.90
N GLU A 401 23.54 9.57 -3.77
CA GLU A 401 22.90 10.83 -3.34
C GLU A 401 22.77 11.87 -4.48
N THR A 402 22.78 11.44 -5.74
CA THR A 402 22.66 12.35 -6.89
C THR A 402 21.21 12.80 -7.13
N ASP A 403 20.91 14.09 -7.20
CA ASP A 403 19.59 14.56 -7.57
C ASP A 403 19.40 14.60 -9.09
N ILE A 404 18.16 14.39 -9.54
CA ILE A 404 17.75 14.59 -10.93
C ILE A 404 16.80 15.79 -11.00
N LEU A 405 17.13 16.73 -11.89
CA LEU A 405 16.35 17.93 -12.14
C LEU A 405 15.89 17.95 -13.59
N VAL A 406 14.79 18.63 -13.84
CA VAL A 406 14.30 18.91 -15.19
C VAL A 406 14.08 20.40 -15.33
N ARG A 407 14.75 21.02 -16.30
CA ARG A 407 14.44 22.36 -16.77
C ARG A 407 13.35 22.29 -17.83
N ILE A 408 12.32 23.11 -17.67
CA ILE A 408 11.30 23.37 -18.70
C ILE A 408 11.41 24.84 -19.08
N ASN A 409 11.84 25.12 -20.30
CA ASN A 409 12.18 26.47 -20.76
C ASN A 409 13.16 27.16 -19.80
N ASP A 410 12.74 28.14 -19.01
CA ASP A 410 13.63 28.91 -18.13
C ASP A 410 13.51 28.51 -16.64
N THR A 411 12.65 27.55 -16.30
CA THR A 411 12.39 27.14 -14.92
C THR A 411 12.94 25.74 -14.64
N TYR A 412 13.63 25.57 -13.52
CA TYR A 412 14.14 24.28 -13.06
C TYR A 412 13.23 23.69 -11.99
N TYR A 413 13.02 22.38 -12.09
CA TYR A 413 12.21 21.62 -11.16
C TYR A 413 13.01 20.44 -10.61
N LYS A 414 12.87 20.15 -9.33
CA LYS A 414 13.30 18.87 -8.76
C LYS A 414 12.35 17.78 -9.27
N ALA A 415 12.91 16.69 -9.78
CA ALA A 415 12.12 15.53 -10.19
C ALA A 415 12.05 14.50 -9.06
N TYR A 416 10.99 13.70 -9.05
CA TYR A 416 10.97 12.45 -8.31
C TYR A 416 11.98 11.47 -8.91
N HIS A 417 12.59 10.66 -8.06
CA HIS A 417 13.48 9.58 -8.47
C HIS A 417 12.69 8.26 -8.50
N ILE A 418 12.78 7.54 -9.61
CA ILE A 418 12.00 6.33 -9.90
C ILE A 418 12.93 5.14 -10.12
N GLY A 419 12.76 4.09 -9.33
CA GLY A 419 13.63 2.91 -9.37
C GLY A 419 15.09 3.27 -9.06
N CYS A 420 16.04 2.73 -9.83
CA CYS A 420 17.47 2.99 -9.63
C CYS A 420 17.97 4.21 -10.40
N ASN A 421 17.42 4.46 -11.60
CA ASN A 421 17.95 5.46 -12.54
C ASN A 421 16.88 6.23 -13.32
N GLY A 422 15.61 6.07 -12.95
CA GLY A 422 14.50 6.79 -13.54
C GLY A 422 14.20 8.10 -12.84
N TYR A 423 13.50 8.98 -13.53
CA TYR A 423 12.92 10.19 -12.94
C TYR A 423 11.52 10.45 -13.49
N GLU A 424 10.72 11.16 -12.70
CA GLU A 424 9.38 11.60 -13.07
C GLU A 424 9.10 13.00 -12.52
N LEU A 425 8.48 13.83 -13.35
CA LEU A 425 8.05 15.18 -13.01
C LEU A 425 6.63 15.38 -13.52
N TYR A 426 5.71 15.71 -12.61
CA TYR A 426 4.39 16.19 -12.99
C TYR A 426 4.42 17.72 -13.11
N VAL A 427 3.75 18.23 -14.12
CA VAL A 427 3.58 19.66 -14.34
C VAL A 427 2.19 19.94 -14.88
N LYS A 428 1.46 20.84 -14.23
CA LYS A 428 0.16 21.29 -14.74
C LYS A 428 0.30 21.85 -16.15
N LYS A 429 -0.60 21.47 -17.05
CA LYS A 429 -0.56 21.88 -18.46
C LYS A 429 -0.53 23.40 -18.64
N GLU A 430 -1.23 24.13 -17.79
CA GLU A 430 -1.29 25.59 -17.77
C GLU A 430 0.04 26.29 -17.42
N LYS A 431 1.00 25.58 -16.81
CA LYS A 431 2.34 26.10 -16.50
C LYS A 431 3.26 26.12 -17.73
N ILE A 432 2.98 25.31 -18.76
CA ILE A 432 3.75 25.31 -20.01
C ILE A 432 3.07 26.21 -21.05
N GLN A 433 3.39 27.50 -21.02
CA GLN A 433 2.76 28.50 -21.90
C GLN A 433 3.47 28.71 -23.24
N THR A 434 4.74 28.28 -23.36
CA THR A 434 5.57 28.52 -24.55
C THR A 434 5.95 27.20 -25.21
N TRP A 435 5.65 27.10 -26.51
CA TRP A 435 5.97 25.96 -27.37
C TRP A 435 6.75 26.39 -28.62
N PRO A 436 7.69 25.58 -29.15
CA PRO A 436 8.16 24.30 -28.59
C PRO A 436 8.85 24.48 -27.25
N ALA A 437 8.57 23.59 -26.29
CA ALA A 437 9.18 23.60 -24.98
C ALA A 437 10.59 22.99 -25.07
N GLU A 438 11.58 23.66 -24.48
CA GLU A 438 12.92 23.11 -24.32
C GLU A 438 13.02 22.40 -22.98
N LEU A 439 13.26 21.09 -23.02
CA LEU A 439 13.45 20.26 -21.84
C LEU A 439 14.92 19.92 -21.71
N GLU A 440 15.48 20.11 -20.53
CA GLU A 440 16.85 19.72 -20.21
C GLU A 440 16.87 18.95 -18.90
N VAL A 441 17.45 17.75 -18.91
CA VAL A 441 17.64 16.92 -17.72
C VAL A 441 19.03 17.18 -17.18
N LEU A 442 19.11 17.38 -15.86
CA LEU A 442 20.35 17.59 -15.16
C LEU A 442 20.53 16.57 -14.04
N THR A 443 21.77 16.18 -13.79
CA THR A 443 22.14 15.56 -12.52
C THR A 443 22.82 16.59 -11.62
N GLU A 444 22.56 16.52 -10.32
CA GLU A 444 23.20 17.31 -9.29
C GLU A 444 23.87 16.37 -8.30
N ASP A 445 25.16 16.62 -8.04
CA ASP A 445 25.94 15.84 -7.08
C ASP A 445 26.86 16.80 -6.31
N GLN A 446 26.61 16.99 -5.02
CA GLN A 446 27.37 17.87 -4.15
C GLN A 446 27.51 19.31 -4.69
N GLY A 447 26.45 19.85 -5.28
CA GLY A 447 26.37 21.19 -5.87
C GLY A 447 26.88 21.27 -7.32
N ILE A 448 27.35 20.17 -7.90
CA ILE A 448 27.83 20.11 -9.28
C ILE A 448 26.67 19.72 -10.20
N TYR A 449 26.26 20.65 -11.07
CA TYR A 449 25.19 20.44 -12.03
C TYR A 449 25.74 20.04 -13.40
N ARG A 450 25.30 18.89 -13.91
CA ARG A 450 25.66 18.38 -15.24
C ARG A 450 24.42 18.29 -16.12
N SER A 451 24.44 18.92 -17.29
CA SER A 451 23.40 18.69 -18.31
C SER A 451 23.64 17.33 -18.96
N VAL A 452 22.68 16.42 -18.86
CA VAL A 452 22.80 15.06 -19.42
C VAL A 452 21.99 14.87 -20.71
N GLN A 453 20.87 15.57 -20.88
CA GLN A 453 20.07 15.48 -22.10
C GLN A 453 19.27 16.75 -22.35
N VAL A 454 19.12 17.12 -23.63
CA VAL A 454 18.28 18.25 -24.06
C VAL A 454 17.35 17.80 -25.19
N LYS A 455 16.06 18.11 -25.08
CA LYS A 455 15.05 17.78 -26.08
C LYS A 455 14.07 18.93 -26.28
N LYS A 456 13.82 19.28 -27.53
CA LYS A 456 12.71 20.19 -27.89
C LYS A 456 11.46 19.38 -28.20
N VAL A 457 10.35 19.72 -27.57
CA VAL A 457 9.07 19.04 -27.73
C VAL A 457 8.04 20.05 -28.25
N LYS A 458 7.23 19.64 -29.23
CA LYS A 458 6.06 20.43 -29.66
C LYS A 458 4.81 19.89 -29.00
N GLU A 459 3.83 20.77 -28.77
CA GLU A 459 2.56 20.40 -28.12
C GLU A 459 1.82 19.26 -28.85
N GLY A 460 1.85 19.25 -30.20
CA GLY A 460 1.21 18.20 -31.00
C GLY A 460 2.00 16.89 -31.15
N GLU A 461 3.21 16.80 -30.58
CA GLU A 461 4.03 15.58 -30.58
C GLU A 461 3.84 14.76 -29.28
N LEU A 462 2.98 15.23 -28.37
CA LEU A 462 2.65 14.56 -27.12
C LEU A 462 1.79 13.33 -27.41
N LEU A 463 2.29 12.15 -27.04
CA LEU A 463 1.51 10.92 -27.11
C LEU A 463 0.34 11.01 -26.11
N PRO A 464 -0.85 10.47 -26.47
CA PRO A 464 -1.96 10.37 -25.54
C PRO A 464 -1.55 9.62 -24.28
#